data_AF-A0A158BWH8-F1
#
_entry.id   AF-A0A158BWH8-F1
#
_cell.length_a   1.000
_cell.length_b   1.000
_cell.length_c   1.000
_cell.angle_alpha   90.00
_cell.angle_beta   90.00
_cell.angle_gamma   90.00
#
_symmetry.space_group_name_H-M   'P 1'
#
loop_
_entity.id
_entity.type
_entity.pdbx_description
1 polymer ?
#
loop_
_entity_poly.entity_id
_entity_poly.type
_entity_poly.pdbx_seq_one_letter_code
_entity_poly.pdbx_strand_id
1 'polypeptide(L)' 'MDEKDELRKSEELRSFLFLTVVMVPVLTVVIIAAYGFAVWFYQMLIGGPPHH' A
#
# COMPACT_ATOMS: atom_id res chain seq x y z
N MET A 1 8.25 37.83 1.51
CA MET A 1 7.65 36.54 1.13
C MET A 1 6.19 36.62 1.51
N ASP A 2 5.31 36.45 0.54
CA ASP A 2 3.86 36.63 0.71
C ASP A 2 3.32 35.56 1.68
N GLU A 3 2.52 35.96 2.67
CA GLU A 3 1.86 35.04 3.62
C GLU A 3 1.01 33.97 2.90
N LYS A 4 0.55 34.30 1.69
CA LYS A 4 -0.24 33.44 0.81
C LYS A 4 0.57 32.25 0.26
N ASP A 5 1.88 32.38 0.12
CA ASP A 5 2.75 31.31 -0.37
C ASP A 5 3.02 30.25 0.71
N GLU A 6 3.17 30.67 1.97
CA GLU A 6 3.31 29.78 3.13
C GLU A 6 2.07 28.88 3.30
N LEU A 7 0.86 29.46 3.18
CA LEU A 7 -0.40 28.71 3.24
C LEU A 7 -0.51 27.68 2.11
N ARG A 8 -0.11 28.04 0.88
CA ARG A 8 -0.12 27.12 -0.27
C ARG A 8 0.85 25.95 -0.10
N LYS A 9 2.08 26.20 0.38
CA LYS A 9 3.07 25.13 0.60
C LYS A 9 2.65 24.16 1.71
N SER A 10 1.99 24.66 2.75
CA SER A 10 1.51 23.82 3.86
C SER A 10 0.38 22.86 3.42
N GLU A 11 -0.53 23.34 2.57
CA GLU A 11 -1.64 22.54 2.02
C GLU A 11 -1.16 21.48 1.02
N GLU A 12 -0.15 21.78 0.21
CA GLU A 12 0.49 20.81 -0.70
C GLU A 12 1.13 19.67 0.10
N LEU A 13 1.91 19.98 1.14
CA LEU A 13 2.56 18.97 1.98
C LEU A 13 1.55 18.09 2.73
N ARG A 14 0.43 18.64 3.19
CA ARG A 14 -0.67 17.87 3.80
C ARG A 14 -1.30 16.90 2.81
N SER A 15 -1.54 17.35 1.58
CA SER A 15 -2.10 16.51 0.51
C SER A 15 -1.15 15.37 0.13
N PHE A 16 0.15 15.66 0.05
CA PHE A 16 1.20 14.65 -0.18
C PHE A 16 1.33 13.64 0.96
N LEU A 17 1.30 14.12 2.21
CA LEU A 17 1.37 13.25 3.38
C LEU A 17 0.13 12.38 3.47
N PHE A 18 -1.06 12.92 3.22
CA PHE A 18 -2.31 12.18 3.18
C PHE A 18 -2.28 11.08 2.11
N LEU A 19 -1.87 11.43 0.89
CA LEU A 19 -1.71 10.46 -0.19
C LEU A 19 -0.71 9.36 0.18
N THR A 20 0.44 9.71 0.76
CA THR A 20 1.47 8.74 1.14
C THR A 20 0.99 7.83 2.27
N VAL A 21 0.31 8.40 3.28
CA VAL A 21 -0.27 7.65 4.41
C VAL A 21 -1.37 6.70 3.95
N VAL A 22 -2.04 6.95 2.83
CA VAL A 22 -2.99 6.00 2.24
C VAL A 22 -2.31 5.03 1.27
N MET A 23 -1.38 5.53 0.45
CA MET A 23 -0.70 4.77 -0.59
C MET A 23 0.21 3.67 -0.01
N VAL A 24 0.96 3.98 1.04
CA VAL A 24 1.84 3.01 1.72
C VAL A 24 1.05 1.81 2.26
N PRO A 25 -0.02 1.98 3.08
CA PRO A 25 -0.79 0.83 3.56
C PRO A 25 -1.54 0.10 2.46
N VAL A 26 -2.04 0.78 1.42
CA VAL A 26 -2.63 0.09 0.25
C VAL A 26 -1.58 -0.81 -0.41
N LEU A 27 -0.36 -0.30 -0.62
CA LEU A 27 0.74 -1.08 -1.18
C LEU A 27 1.10 -2.27 -0.28
N THR A 28 1.14 -2.08 1.04
CA THR A 28 1.35 -3.16 2.01
C THR A 28 0.29 -4.26 1.88
N VAL A 29 -0.99 -3.90 1.80
CA VAL A 29 -2.09 -4.87 1.64
C VAL A 29 -1.96 -5.63 0.32
N VAL A 30 -1.64 -4.94 -0.77
CA VAL A 30 -1.46 -5.57 -2.09
C VAL A 30 -0.32 -6.58 -2.06
N ILE A 31 0.82 -6.24 -1.43
CA ILE A 31 1.98 -7.14 -1.32
C ILE A 31 1.62 -8.38 -0.50
N ILE A 32 0.98 -8.20 0.66
CA ILE A 32 0.58 -9.32 1.52
C ILE A 32 -0.43 -10.22 0.80
N ALA A 33 -1.43 -9.63 0.14
CA ALA A 33 -2.44 -10.38 -0.61
C ALA A 33 -1.82 -11.13 -1.79
N ALA A 34 -0.93 -10.49 -2.56
CA ALA A 34 -0.23 -11.12 -3.67
C ALA A 34 0.66 -12.26 -3.20
N TYR A 35 1.37 -12.09 -2.09
CA TYR A 35 2.21 -13.15 -1.52
C TYR A 35 1.39 -14.33 -1.02
N GLY A 36 0.32 -14.07 -0.25
CA GLY A 36 -0.61 -15.11 0.21
C GLY A 36 -1.26 -15.86 -0.96
N PHE A 37 -1.68 -15.13 -1.98
CA PHE A 37 -2.22 -15.71 -3.20
C PHE A 37 -1.17 -16.54 -3.96
N ALA A 38 0.06 -16.07 -4.08
CA ALA A 38 1.14 -16.80 -4.74
C ALA A 38 1.47 -18.11 -4.02
N VAL A 39 1.54 -18.08 -2.68
CA VAL A 39 1.75 -19.29 -1.86
C VAL A 39 0.57 -20.25 -2.00
N TRP A 40 -0.67 -19.76 -1.89
CA TRP A 40 -1.88 -20.57 -2.09
C TRP A 40 -1.94 -21.18 -3.50
N PHE A 41 -1.60 -20.41 -4.52
CA PHE A 41 -1.58 -20.87 -5.91
C PHE A 41 -0.47 -21.90 -6.14
N TYR A 42 0.71 -21.68 -5.56
CA TYR A 42 1.80 -22.64 -5.56
C TYR A 42 1.41 -23.96 -4.89
N GLN A 43 0.68 -23.90 -3.76
CA GLN A 43 0.12 -25.10 -3.10
C GLN A 43 -0.83 -25.86 -4.05
N MET A 44 -1.67 -25.14 -4.79
CA MET A 44 -2.60 -25.75 -5.75
C MET A 44 -1.89 -26.46 -6.93
N LEU A 45 -0.71 -25.98 -7.33
CA LEU A 45 0.05 -26.57 -8.44
C LEU A 45 0.95 -27.75 -8.04
N ILE A 46 1.59 -27.70 -6.87
CA ILE A 46 2.68 -28.64 -6.52
C ILE A 46 2.36 -29.53 -5.31
N GLY A 47 1.51 -29.08 -4.38
CA GLY A 47 1.40 -29.70 -3.06
C GLY A 47 0.19 -30.59 -2.81
N GLY A 48 -0.88 -30.48 -3.61
CA GLY A 48 -2.20 -30.92 -3.14
C GLY A 48 -2.68 -30.07 -1.95
N PRO A 49 -3.94 -30.21 -1.50
CA PRO A 49 -4.48 -29.41 -0.40
C PRO A 49 -3.59 -29.56 0.85
N PRO A 50 -3.41 -28.52 1.67
CA PRO A 50 -2.76 -28.66 2.96
C PRO A 50 -3.56 -29.66 3.80
N HIS A 51 -3.15 -30.93 3.78
CA HIS A 51 -3.71 -32.03 4.52
C HIS A 51 -3.23 -31.94 5.97
N HIS A 52 -4.15 -32.14 6.91
CA HIS A 52 -3.87 -32.34 8.33
C HIS A 52 -3.03 -33.59 8.56
#